data_AF-A0A803LI44-F1
#
_entry.id   AF-A0A803LI44-F1
#
_cell.length_a   1.000
_cell.length_b   1.000
_cell.length_c   1.000
_cell.angle_alpha   90.00
_cell.angle_beta   90.00
_cell.angle_gamma   90.00
#
_symmetry.space_group_name_H-M   'P 1'
#
loop_
_entity.id
_entity.type
_entity.pdbx_description
1 polymer ?
#
loop_
_entity_poly.entity_id
_entity_poly.type
_entity_poly.pdbx_seq_one_letter_code
_entity_poly.pdbx_strand_id
1 'polypeptide(L)'
;MTLDFRNSASYVLLSNMYAGFGMWENVSRIRSVMENKALKKLPGCSSIELNGAVQEFLVRDNSHPHTGEVYSLLENFSASGFSLKLESEFTELELVN
;
A
#
# COMPACT_ATOMS: atom_id res chain seq x y z
N MET A 1 18.42 4.65 -16.04
CA MET A 1 17.23 3.99 -15.46
C MET A 1 16.32 3.58 -16.61
N THR A 2 16.24 2.29 -16.90
CA THR A 2 15.30 1.74 -17.88
C THR A 2 13.95 1.56 -17.20
N LEU A 3 12.93 2.30 -17.66
CA LEU A 3 11.56 2.14 -17.18
C LEU A 3 11.02 0.82 -17.73
N ASP A 4 10.90 -0.19 -16.88
CA ASP A 4 10.25 -1.44 -17.29
C ASP A 4 8.73 -1.23 -17.33
N PHE A 5 8.21 -0.99 -18.53
CA PHE A 5 6.79 -0.78 -18.81
C PHE A 5 5.91 -2.03 -18.57
N ARG A 6 6.47 -3.12 -18.03
CA ARG A 6 5.70 -4.26 -17.51
C ARG A 6 5.55 -4.26 -15.99
N ASN A 7 6.25 -3.39 -15.27
CA ASN A 7 6.15 -3.31 -13.82
C ASN A 7 5.09 -2.29 -13.38
N SER A 8 4.15 -2.71 -12.52
CA SER A 8 3.12 -1.83 -11.96
C SER A 8 3.72 -0.67 -11.14
N ALA A 9 4.90 -0.87 -10.52
CA ALA A 9 5.59 0.17 -9.77
C ALA A 9 5.95 1.40 -10.63
N SER A 10 6.34 1.20 -11.89
CA SER A 10 6.67 2.30 -12.80
C SER A 10 5.45 3.15 -13.16
N TYR A 11 4.29 2.52 -13.34
CA TYR A 11 3.03 3.23 -13.58
C TYR A 11 2.55 3.99 -12.34
N VAL A 12 2.66 3.39 -11.16
CA VAL A 12 2.34 4.05 -9.88
C VAL A 12 3.21 5.30 -9.70
N LEU A 13 4.52 5.19 -9.92
CA LEU A 13 5.42 6.34 -9.78
C LEU A 13 5.06 7.48 -10.75
N LEU A 14 4.75 7.15 -12.00
CA LEU A 14 4.35 8.14 -13.01
C LEU A 14 2.99 8.78 -12.67
N SER A 15 2.03 7.99 -12.18
CA SER A 15 0.74 8.49 -11.69
C SER A 15 0.94 9.48 -10.54
N ASN A 16 1.80 9.14 -9.56
CA ASN A 16 2.10 9.99 -8.41
C ASN A 16 2.80 11.28 -8.82
N MET A 17 3.71 11.22 -9.79
CA MET A 17 4.33 12.41 -10.37
C MET A 17 3.26 13.34 -10.97
N TYR A 18 2.33 12.82 -11.78
CA TYR A 18 1.23 13.63 -12.33
C TYR A 18 0.30 14.20 -11.26
N ALA A 19 0.00 13.44 -10.21
CA ALA A 19 -0.79 13.90 -9.08
C ALA A 19 -0.09 15.06 -8.34
N GLY A 20 1.22 14.98 -8.13
CA GLY A 20 2.02 16.05 -7.52
C GLY A 20 1.98 17.38 -8.30
N PHE A 21 1.75 17.32 -9.61
CA PHE A 21 1.54 18.49 -10.47
C PHE A 21 0.05 18.84 -10.69
N GLY A 22 -0.88 18.17 -10.02
CA GLY A 22 -2.32 18.40 -10.17
C GLY A 22 -2.91 17.96 -11.51
N MET A 23 -2.19 17.14 -12.28
CA MET A 23 -2.56 16.72 -13.62
C MET A 23 -3.50 15.51 -13.60
N TRP A 24 -4.71 15.67 -13.04
CA TRP A 24 -5.66 14.58 -12.78
C TRP A 24 -6.12 13.83 -14.03
N GLU A 25 -6.19 14.49 -15.18
CA GLU A 25 -6.49 13.83 -16.46
C GLU A 25 -5.42 12.79 -16.82
N ASN A 26 -4.14 13.12 -16.60
CA ASN A 26 -3.03 12.18 -16.82
C ASN A 26 -3.03 11.05 -15.79
N VAL A 27 -3.36 11.34 -14.53
CA VAL A 27 -3.57 10.32 -13.49
C VAL A 27 -4.64 9.32 -13.94
N SER A 28 -5.79 9.82 -14.41
CA SER A 28 -6.89 8.98 -14.92
C SER A 28 -6.44 8.12 -16.11
N ARG A 29 -5.72 8.71 -17.07
CA ARG A 29 -5.18 7.99 -18.23
C ARG A 29 -4.21 6.87 -17.82
N ILE A 30 -3.33 7.12 -16.85
CA ILE A 30 -2.41 6.10 -16.35
C ILE A 30 -3.18 4.96 -15.67
N ARG A 31 -4.21 5.26 -14.87
CA ARG A 31 -5.07 4.25 -14.25
C ARG A 31 -5.77 3.38 -15.29
N SER A 32 -6.37 3.97 -16.33
CA SER A 32 -7.00 3.21 -17.41
C SER A 32 -6.00 2.31 -18.14
N VAL A 33 -4.75 2.74 -18.33
CA VAL A 33 -3.71 1.89 -18.94
C VAL A 33 -3.35 0.72 -18.02
N MET A 34 -3.26 0.94 -16.72
CA MET A 34 -3.00 -0.14 -15.75
C MET A 34 -4.13 -1.17 -15.75
N GLU A 35 -5.39 -0.72 -15.73
CA GLU A 35 -6.58 -1.58 -15.79
C GLU A 35 -6.62 -2.42 -17.07
N ASN A 36 -6.45 -1.80 -18.24
CA ASN A 36 -6.44 -2.49 -19.53
C ASN A 36 -5.32 -3.53 -19.65
N LYS A 37 -4.23 -3.36 -18.89
CA LYS A 37 -3.10 -4.30 -18.84
C LYS A 37 -3.20 -5.29 -17.68
N ALA A 38 -4.29 -5.27 -16.90
CA ALA A 38 -4.46 -6.04 -15.67
C ALA A 38 -3.29 -5.85 -14.66
N LEU A 39 -2.67 -4.67 -14.67
CA LEU A 39 -1.58 -4.32 -13.74
C LEU A 39 -2.17 -3.84 -12.43
N LYS A 40 -1.91 -4.59 -11.35
CA LYS A 40 -2.30 -4.21 -10.00
C LYS A 40 -1.10 -3.63 -9.24
N LYS A 41 -1.37 -2.63 -8.40
CA LYS A 41 -0.39 -2.20 -7.39
C LYS A 41 -0.07 -3.41 -6.51
N LEU A 42 1.22 -3.68 -6.32
CA LEU A 42 1.63 -4.69 -5.34
C LEU A 42 1.24 -4.19 -3.95
N PRO A 43 0.57 -5.01 -3.12
CA PRO A 43 0.30 -4.64 -1.74
C PRO A 43 1.62 -4.32 -1.04
N GLY A 44 1.60 -3.30 -0.18
CA GLY A 44 2.72 -3.10 0.74
C GLY A 44 2.88 -4.34 1.61
N CYS A 45 4.11 -4.71 1.89
CA CYS A 45 4.45 -5.81 2.80
C CYS A 45 5.37 -5.27 3.89
N SER A 46 5.14 -5.73 5.12
CA SER A 46 6.10 -5.64 6.21
C SER A 46 6.28 -7.04 6.79
N SER A 47 7.43 -7.32 7.39
CA SER A 47 7.70 -8.65 7.94
C SER A 47 8.47 -8.55 9.24
N ILE A 48 8.24 -9.49 10.15
CA ILE A 48 9.02 -9.66 11.38
C ILE A 48 9.51 -11.10 11.46
N GLU A 49 10.64 -11.32 12.13
CA GLU A 49 11.14 -12.65 12.44
C GLU A 49 10.87 -12.96 13.93
N LEU A 50 10.16 -14.06 14.18
CA LEU A 50 9.85 -14.55 15.52
C LEU A 50 10.24 -16.03 15.60
N ASN A 51 11.14 -16.34 16.53
CA ASN A 51 11.59 -17.72 16.79
C ASN A 51 12.08 -18.45 15.53
N GLY A 52 12.77 -17.74 14.62
CA GLY A 52 13.26 -18.28 13.35
C GLY A 52 12.19 -18.45 12.26
N ALA A 53 10.96 -17.99 12.48
CA ALA A 53 9.89 -17.95 11.49
C ALA A 53 9.60 -16.51 11.08
N VAL A 54 9.53 -16.25 9.77
CA VAL A 54 9.13 -14.96 9.23
C VAL A 54 7.61 -14.88 9.16
N GLN A 55 7.06 -13.83 9.76
CA GLN A 55 5.64 -13.47 9.66
C GLN A 55 5.53 -12.27 8.72
N GLU A 56 4.78 -12.43 7.63
CA GLU A 56 4.52 -11.37 6.65
C GLU A 56 3.16 -10.73 6.91
N PHE A 57 3.10 -9.41 6.79
CA PHE A 57 1.91 -8.60 6.93
C PHE A 57 1.73 -7.78 5.67
N LEU A 58 0.72 -8.13 4.89
CA LEU A 58 0.34 -7.41 3.68
C LEU A 58 -0.68 -6.32 4.02
N VAL A 59 -0.62 -5.20 3.33
CA VAL A 59 -1.59 -4.10 3.48
C VAL A 59 -3.01 -4.64 3.22
N ARG A 60 -3.91 -4.42 4.18
CA ARG A 60 -5.32 -4.89 4.19
C ARG A 60 -5.49 -6.41 4.22
N ASP A 61 -4.44 -7.17 4.49
CA ASP A 61 -4.56 -8.61 4.69
C ASP A 61 -5.09 -8.92 6.10
N ASN A 62 -6.01 -9.87 6.15
CA ASN A 62 -6.61 -10.41 7.37
C ASN A 62 -6.56 -11.94 7.40
N SER A 63 -5.73 -12.55 6.56
CA SER A 63 -5.59 -14.01 6.44
C SER A 63 -4.85 -14.65 7.62
N HIS A 64 -4.07 -13.86 8.37
CA HIS A 64 -3.30 -14.36 9.48
C HIS A 64 -4.21 -14.83 10.64
N PRO A 65 -4.02 -16.02 11.22
CA PRO A 65 -4.90 -16.56 12.28
C PRO A 65 -5.05 -15.64 13.50
N HIS A 66 -4.01 -14.87 13.83
CA HIS A 66 -4.00 -13.95 14.96
C HIS A 66 -4.34 -12.50 14.59
N THR A 67 -4.87 -12.25 13.38
CA THR A 67 -5.21 -10.90 12.91
C THR A 67 -6.05 -10.13 13.94
N GLY A 68 -7.08 -10.77 14.53
CA GLY A 68 -7.94 -10.13 15.52
C GLY A 68 -7.19 -9.66 16.78
N GLU A 69 -6.31 -10.51 17.32
CA GLU A 69 -5.51 -10.18 18.51
C GLU A 69 -4.56 -9.01 18.23
N VAL A 70 -3.92 -9.00 17.06
CA VAL A 70 -3.00 -7.93 16.64
C VAL A 70 -3.74 -6.60 16.54
N TYR A 71 -4.90 -6.55 15.89
CA TYR A 71 -5.68 -5.30 15.80
C TYR A 71 -6.20 -4.83 17.16
N SER A 72 -6.69 -5.73 18.02
CA SER A 72 -7.12 -5.35 19.38
C SER A 72 -5.96 -4.79 20.21
N LEU A 73 -4.76 -5.35 20.08
CA LEU A 73 -3.56 -4.79 20.73
C LEU A 73 -3.23 -3.40 20.19
N LEU A 74 -3.24 -3.21 18.88
CA LEU A 74 -2.98 -1.91 18.25
C LEU A 74 -3.98 -0.83 18.70
N GLU A 75 -5.27 -1.18 18.79
CA GLU A 75 -6.31 -0.29 19.33
C GLU A 75 -6.04 0.10 20.79
N ASN A 76 -5.66 -0.87 21.63
CA ASN A 76 -5.32 -0.62 23.03
C ASN A 76 -4.08 0.30 23.17
N PHE A 77 -3.07 0.11 22.33
CA PHE A 77 -1.89 1.00 22.30
C PHE A 77 -2.26 2.42 21.89
N SER A 78 -3.07 2.57 20.83
CA SER A 78 -3.58 3.86 20.38
C SER A 78 -4.41 4.56 21.46
N ALA A 79 -5.27 3.81 22.17
CA ALA A 79 -6.08 4.33 23.28
C ALA A 79 -5.24 4.76 24.49
N SER A 80 -4.09 4.12 24.69
CA SER A 80 -3.15 4.42 25.78
C SER A 80 -2.27 5.66 25.51
N GLY A 81 -2.52 6.38 24.42
CA GLY A 81 -1.76 7.58 24.04
C GLY A 81 -0.42 7.28 23.35
N PHE A 82 -0.14 6.02 23.00
CA PHE A 82 0.98 5.70 22.13
C PHE A 82 0.60 6.01 20.68
N SER A 83 1.12 7.12 20.16
CA SER A 83 1.04 7.42 18.74
C SER A 83 2.05 6.55 17.99
N LEU A 84 1.58 5.47 17.39
CA LEU A 84 2.31 4.85 16.29
C LEU A 84 2.25 5.84 15.12
N LYS A 85 3.33 6.63 14.95
CA LYS A 85 3.57 7.34 13.70
C LYS A 85 3.84 6.29 12.63
N LEU A 86 2.77 5.80 12.03
CA LEU A 86 2.86 5.31 10.67
C LEU A 86 3.23 6.54 9.84
N GLU A 87 4.50 6.64 9.42
CA GLU A 87 4.89 7.58 8.37
C GLU A 87 4.22 7.11 7.08
N SER A 88 2.95 7.47 6.97
CA SER A 88 2.13 7.35 5.80
C SER A 88 2.43 8.57 4.93
N GLU A 89 3.59 8.58 4.26
CA GLU A 89 3.71 9.35 3.04
C GLU A 89 3.04 8.58 1.90
N PHE A 90 1.72 8.65 1.87
CA PHE A 90 0.90 8.98 0.70
C PHE A 90 -0.56 8.67 1.04
N THR A 91 -1.34 9.74 1.21
CA THR A 91 -2.77 9.74 0.96
C THR A 91 -3.01 9.37 -0.50
N GLU A 92 -3.17 8.09 -0.80
CA GLU A 92 -3.95 7.68 -1.97
C GLU A 92 -5.29 7.16 -1.49
N LEU A 93 -6.22 8.11 -1.43
CA LEU A 93 -7.55 8.04 -2.03
C LEU A 93 -7.98 6.61 -2.34
N GLU A 94 -8.95 6.15 -1.56
CA GLU A 94 -9.73 4.94 -1.76
C GLU A 94 -9.97 4.65 -3.24
N LEU A 95 -9.19 3.73 -3.79
CA LEU A 95 -9.70 2.89 -4.87
C LEU A 95 -10.41 1.74 -4.16
N VAL A 96 -11.67 2.03 -3.86
CA VAL A 96 -12.74 1.14 -3.43
C VAL A 96 -12.70 -0.15 -4.27
N ASN A 97 -12.82 -1.29 -3.59
CA ASN A 97 -13.14 -2.66 -4.04
C ASN A 97 -12.90 -3.03 -5.51
#